data_AF-A0ABD6EZX1-F1
#
_entry.id   AF-A0ABD6EZX1-F1
#
_cell.length_a   1.000
_cell.length_b   1.000
_cell.length_c   1.000
_cell.angle_alpha   90.00
_cell.angle_beta   90.00
_cell.angle_gamma   90.00
#
_symmetry.space_group_name_H-M   'P 1'
#
loop_
_entity.id
_entity.type
_entity.pdbx_description
1 polymer ?
#
loop_
_entity_poly.entity_id
_entity_poly.type
_entity_poly.pdbx_seq_one_letter_code
_entity_poly.pdbx_strand_id
1 'polypeptide(L)'
;MAEVRSVVDLEDESAVEEQVRKLQSLEHALESEHSELINISQLAVELVSRIEPSNGSDANVVRSQIDDITQRWDGLVSNIDEHTRALVKSEKTEGDHLQRSNSVDEKIEEQLVADEKLEKITDDDDAKHTETSPIRTQLSTVQYSKSEQMPSTSSSSKKIVDLSPLEQFINHVDDVMDGLSKLSEWTISFQSEWNADNVREMVRTCQTKLKEIKEKESRVKQLETELEQLKTANISDEDLSRANDYFEDFTHEWSRIVSKISDTLNSLSTYNRTLQEKDTNSIIAHLDDFLTSAANIMETCIQTPFEEREKRLKNLQAEILSHSKSLTFLEQNHSDKESVEQLKAKMSEVTDTARRMRETCSILLRTEAYLRSTTSSIGDLEGLRRDLESCEVEYLLVDCPYTLHSRTPSLFPV
;
A
#
# COMPACT_ATOMS: atom_id res chain seq x y z
N MET A 1 -10.58 8.63 -20.89
CA MET A 1 -9.77 9.31 -19.86
C MET A 1 -10.51 10.57 -19.47
N ALA A 2 -10.82 10.72 -18.18
CA ALA A 2 -11.47 11.92 -17.67
C ALA A 2 -10.48 13.10 -17.80
N GLU A 3 -10.93 14.18 -18.42
CA GLU A 3 -10.10 15.34 -18.75
C GLU A 3 -9.86 16.16 -17.47
N VAL A 4 -8.61 16.19 -17.00
CA VAL A 4 -8.18 17.01 -15.87
C VAL A 4 -8.18 18.46 -16.33
N ARG A 5 -9.12 19.28 -15.83
CA ARG A 5 -9.24 20.70 -16.21
C ARG A 5 -8.01 21.52 -15.77
N SER A 6 -7.69 22.56 -16.53
CA SER A 6 -6.64 23.52 -16.17
C SER A 6 -6.99 24.20 -14.86
N VAL A 7 -6.00 24.42 -14.00
CA VAL A 7 -6.16 25.14 -12.72
C VAL A 7 -6.68 26.57 -12.92
N VAL A 8 -6.52 27.13 -14.12
CA VAL A 8 -7.01 28.46 -14.51
C VAL A 8 -8.54 28.50 -14.68
N ASP A 9 -9.20 27.35 -14.89
CA ASP A 9 -10.64 27.26 -15.17
C ASP A 9 -11.46 26.85 -13.91
N LEU A 10 -10.84 26.83 -12.73
CA LEU A 10 -11.48 26.46 -11.47
C LEU A 10 -11.93 27.73 -10.74
N GLU A 11 -13.19 28.13 -10.95
CA GLU A 11 -13.75 29.40 -10.44
C GLU A 11 -14.27 29.30 -8.99
N ASP A 12 -14.61 28.10 -8.52
CA ASP A 12 -15.26 27.87 -7.22
C ASP A 12 -14.54 26.78 -6.40
N GLU A 13 -14.58 26.90 -5.07
CA GLU A 13 -14.02 25.94 -4.10
C GLU A 13 -14.55 24.51 -4.29
N SER A 14 -15.84 24.37 -4.68
CA SER A 14 -16.44 23.08 -5.04
C SER A 14 -15.81 22.45 -6.29
N ALA A 15 -15.32 23.25 -7.25
CA ALA A 15 -14.66 22.75 -8.45
C ALA A 15 -13.22 22.31 -8.15
N VAL A 16 -12.54 23.01 -7.23
CA VAL A 16 -11.23 22.63 -6.70
C VAL A 16 -11.31 21.29 -5.95
N GLU A 17 -12.29 21.13 -5.06
CA GLU A 17 -12.50 19.86 -4.35
C GLU A 17 -12.77 18.67 -5.29
N GLU A 18 -13.61 18.87 -6.31
CA GLU A 18 -13.91 17.83 -7.29
C GLU A 18 -12.66 17.45 -8.09
N GLN A 19 -11.83 18.42 -8.44
CA GLN A 19 -10.57 18.21 -9.13
C GLN A 19 -9.55 17.46 -8.26
N VAL A 20 -9.45 17.80 -6.97
CA VAL A 20 -8.59 17.10 -6.01
C VAL A 20 -9.01 15.63 -5.86
N ARG A 21 -10.32 15.35 -5.72
CA ARG A 21 -10.82 13.97 -5.66
C ARG A 21 -10.51 13.17 -6.92
N LYS A 22 -10.59 13.80 -8.10
CA LYS A 22 -10.22 13.17 -9.37
C LYS A 22 -8.73 12.86 -9.46
N LEU A 23 -7.87 13.78 -9.02
CA LEU A 23 -6.41 13.55 -8.99
C LEU A 23 -6.03 12.45 -8.01
N GLN A 24 -6.61 12.42 -6.81
CA GLN A 24 -6.37 11.36 -5.83
C GLN A 24 -6.82 9.97 -6.34
N SER A 25 -7.95 9.92 -7.06
CA SER A 25 -8.42 8.68 -7.70
C SER A 25 -7.47 8.20 -8.80
N LEU A 26 -6.94 9.12 -9.62
CA LEU A 26 -5.96 8.81 -10.66
C LEU A 26 -4.61 8.40 -10.08
N GLU A 27 -4.15 9.05 -9.02
CA GLU A 27 -2.94 8.71 -8.27
C GLU A 27 -3.06 7.30 -7.70
N HIS A 28 -4.16 6.99 -7.02
CA HIS A 28 -4.39 5.65 -6.47
C HIS A 28 -4.47 4.56 -7.55
N ALA A 29 -5.10 4.85 -8.69
CA ALA A 29 -5.13 3.93 -9.82
C ALA A 29 -3.72 3.64 -10.35
N LEU A 30 -2.89 4.67 -10.54
CA LEU A 30 -1.49 4.51 -10.96
C LEU A 30 -0.65 3.77 -9.91
N GLU A 31 -0.86 4.01 -8.62
CA GLU A 31 -0.18 3.25 -7.57
C GLU A 31 -0.53 1.75 -7.62
N SER A 32 -1.80 1.42 -7.88
CA SER A 32 -2.24 0.03 -7.97
C SER A 32 -1.67 -0.70 -9.19
N GLU A 33 -1.59 -0.02 -10.34
CA GLU A 33 -1.08 -0.57 -11.60
C GLU A 33 0.45 -0.56 -11.69
N HIS A 34 1.16 0.11 -10.77
CA HIS A 34 2.62 0.18 -10.79
C HIS A 34 3.28 -1.22 -10.72
N SER A 35 2.68 -2.13 -9.96
CA SER A 35 3.16 -3.52 -9.87
C SER A 35 3.05 -4.27 -11.21
N GLU A 36 2.01 -3.99 -12.00
CA GLU A 36 1.82 -4.59 -13.32
C GLU A 36 2.83 -4.06 -14.33
N LEU A 37 3.15 -2.76 -14.29
CA LEU A 37 4.20 -2.17 -15.13
C LEU A 37 5.57 -2.80 -14.86
N ILE A 38 5.90 -3.04 -13.58
CA ILE A 38 7.15 -3.73 -13.19
C ILE A 38 7.16 -5.15 -13.77
N ASN A 39 6.06 -5.89 -13.63
CA ASN A 39 5.95 -7.27 -14.14
C ASN A 39 6.11 -7.31 -15.67
N ILE A 40 5.46 -6.39 -16.40
CA ILE A 40 5.59 -6.28 -17.86
C ILE A 40 7.03 -5.95 -18.27
N SER A 41 7.68 -5.04 -17.55
CA SER A 41 9.09 -4.67 -17.80
C SER A 41 10.03 -5.86 -17.60
N GLN A 42 9.83 -6.66 -16.53
CA GLN A 42 10.60 -7.87 -16.27
C GLN A 42 10.37 -8.94 -17.34
N LEU A 43 9.11 -9.21 -17.69
CA LEU A 43 8.76 -10.17 -18.76
C LEU A 43 9.34 -9.77 -20.11
N ALA A 44 9.39 -8.48 -20.42
CA ALA A 44 9.98 -7.99 -21.64
C ALA A 44 11.51 -8.13 -21.67
N VAL A 45 12.19 -7.92 -20.54
CA VAL A 45 13.64 -8.21 -20.42
C VAL A 45 13.91 -9.70 -20.64
N GLU A 46 13.11 -10.58 -20.05
CA GLU A 46 13.20 -12.02 -20.30
C GLU A 46 12.95 -12.38 -21.77
N LEU A 47 11.93 -11.78 -22.38
CA LEU A 47 11.59 -12.01 -23.79
C LEU A 47 12.71 -11.54 -24.73
N VAL A 48 13.27 -10.36 -24.49
CA VAL A 48 14.43 -9.81 -25.22
C VAL A 48 15.60 -10.77 -25.11
N SER A 49 15.95 -11.24 -23.91
CA SER A 49 17.07 -12.18 -23.71
C SER A 49 16.89 -13.51 -24.47
N ARG A 50 15.65 -13.98 -24.67
CA ARG A 50 15.33 -15.20 -25.41
C ARG A 50 15.33 -15.01 -26.92
N ILE A 51 14.88 -13.84 -27.40
CA ILE A 51 14.73 -13.57 -28.83
C ILE A 51 16.04 -13.03 -29.44
N GLU A 52 16.84 -12.27 -28.69
CA GLU A 52 18.08 -11.63 -29.15
C GLU A 52 19.09 -12.56 -29.85
N PRO A 53 19.30 -13.83 -29.42
CA PRO A 53 20.19 -14.76 -30.13
C PRO A 53 19.67 -15.21 -31.51
N SER A 54 18.36 -15.11 -31.74
CA SER A 54 17.68 -15.66 -32.93
C SER A 54 17.15 -14.59 -33.88
N ASN A 55 16.71 -13.44 -33.34
CA ASN A 55 16.16 -12.32 -34.09
C ASN A 55 16.34 -10.99 -33.34
N GLY A 56 17.51 -10.37 -33.50
CA GLY A 56 17.82 -9.08 -32.89
C GLY A 56 16.89 -7.93 -33.32
N SER A 57 16.23 -8.03 -34.48
CA SER A 57 15.26 -7.01 -34.95
C SER A 57 14.01 -6.99 -34.07
N ASP A 58 13.44 -8.15 -33.76
CA ASP A 58 12.25 -8.25 -32.91
C ASP A 58 12.57 -7.89 -31.46
N ALA A 59 13.75 -8.25 -30.97
CA ALA A 59 14.24 -7.82 -29.67
C ALA A 59 14.35 -6.29 -29.55
N ASN A 60 14.78 -5.60 -30.61
CA ASN A 60 14.80 -4.13 -30.66
C ASN A 60 13.39 -3.53 -30.61
N VAL A 61 12.41 -4.15 -31.27
CA VAL A 61 11.00 -3.71 -31.23
C VAL A 61 10.43 -3.82 -29.81
N VAL A 62 10.69 -4.94 -29.13
CA VAL A 62 10.23 -5.13 -27.74
C VAL A 62 10.88 -4.10 -26.79
N ARG A 63 12.18 -3.82 -26.94
CA ARG A 63 12.86 -2.76 -26.16
C ARG A 63 12.21 -1.40 -26.38
N SER A 64 12.00 -1.02 -27.64
CA SER A 64 11.34 0.25 -27.99
C SER A 64 9.92 0.37 -27.42
N GLN A 65 9.15 -0.72 -27.42
CA GLN A 65 7.78 -0.70 -26.90
C GLN A 65 7.74 -0.52 -25.39
N ILE A 66 8.66 -1.15 -24.65
CA ILE A 66 8.77 -0.94 -23.21
C ILE A 66 9.22 0.47 -22.88
N ASP A 67 10.22 0.98 -23.60
CA ASP A 67 10.69 2.36 -23.43
C ASP A 67 9.54 3.37 -23.65
N ASP A 68 8.71 3.17 -24.68
CA ASP A 68 7.53 3.99 -24.95
C ASP A 68 6.48 3.90 -23.82
N ILE A 69 6.24 2.71 -23.27
CA ILE A 69 5.28 2.50 -22.18
C ILE A 69 5.79 3.17 -20.90
N THR A 70 7.05 2.96 -20.54
CA THR A 70 7.68 3.60 -19.37
C THR A 70 7.69 5.11 -19.50
N GLN A 71 8.02 5.65 -20.67
CA GLN A 71 7.98 7.10 -20.92
C GLN A 71 6.56 7.68 -20.77
N ARG A 72 5.54 6.96 -21.24
CA ARG A 72 4.14 7.38 -21.07
C ARG A 72 3.72 7.36 -19.60
N TRP A 73 4.14 6.34 -18.86
CA TRP A 73 3.91 6.24 -17.43
C TRP A 73 4.53 7.43 -16.68
N ASP A 74 5.81 7.71 -16.93
CA ASP A 74 6.50 8.85 -16.32
C ASP A 74 5.84 10.19 -16.67
N GLY A 75 5.35 10.31 -17.90
CA GLY A 75 4.57 11.47 -18.35
C GLY A 75 3.26 11.65 -17.57
N LEU A 76 2.53 10.56 -17.29
CA LEU A 76 1.30 10.61 -16.49
C LEU A 76 1.58 10.99 -15.03
N VAL A 77 2.60 10.41 -14.43
CA VAL A 77 3.03 10.72 -13.05
C VAL A 77 3.44 12.19 -12.95
N SER A 78 4.30 12.67 -13.86
CA SER A 78 4.74 14.06 -13.88
C SER A 78 3.57 15.03 -14.06
N ASN A 79 2.58 14.69 -14.89
CA ASN A 79 1.41 15.52 -15.12
C ASN A 79 0.53 15.63 -13.85
N ILE A 80 0.30 14.52 -13.15
CA ILE A 80 -0.43 14.51 -11.88
C ILE A 80 0.30 15.31 -10.81
N ASP A 81 1.63 15.19 -10.72
CA ASP A 81 2.46 15.97 -9.80
C ASP A 81 2.43 17.48 -10.12
N GLU A 82 2.39 17.84 -11.40
CA GLU A 82 2.28 19.23 -11.84
C GLU A 82 0.90 19.81 -11.49
N HIS A 83 -0.19 19.10 -11.78
CA HIS A 83 -1.54 19.52 -11.40
C HIS A 83 -1.72 19.63 -9.88
N THR A 84 -1.18 18.68 -9.12
CA THR A 84 -1.22 18.71 -7.65
C THR A 84 -0.43 19.90 -7.10
N ARG A 85 0.75 20.21 -7.67
CA ARG A 85 1.52 21.40 -7.28
C ARG A 85 0.83 22.69 -7.68
N ALA A 86 0.16 22.73 -8.82
CA ALA A 86 -0.56 23.90 -9.29
C ALA A 86 -1.77 24.22 -8.39
N LEU A 87 -2.54 23.20 -7.97
CA LEU A 87 -3.66 23.36 -7.03
C LEU A 87 -3.20 23.83 -5.65
N VAL A 88 -2.14 23.23 -5.09
CA VAL A 88 -1.60 23.66 -3.79
C VAL A 88 -1.07 25.09 -3.84
N LYS A 89 -0.55 25.54 -4.99
CA LYS A 89 -0.13 26.93 -5.18
C LYS A 89 -1.33 27.88 -5.31
N SER A 90 -2.39 27.50 -6.02
CA SER A 90 -3.58 28.34 -6.18
C SER A 90 -4.33 28.56 -4.86
N GLU A 91 -4.50 27.50 -4.06
CA GLU A 91 -5.11 27.57 -2.72
C GLU A 91 -4.31 28.48 -1.77
N LYS A 92 -2.97 28.43 -1.85
CA LYS A 92 -2.09 29.30 -1.06
C LYS A 92 -2.08 30.76 -1.53
N THR A 93 -2.39 31.02 -2.80
CA THR A 93 -2.50 32.38 -3.34
C THR A 93 -3.86 33.03 -3.07
N GLU A 94 -4.93 32.25 -2.93
CA GLU A 94 -6.25 32.79 -2.55
C GLU A 94 -6.33 33.15 -1.06
N GLY A 95 -5.65 32.40 -0.18
CA GLY A 95 -5.54 32.74 1.25
C GLY A 95 -4.81 34.07 1.54
N ASP A 96 -3.87 34.47 0.69
CA ASP A 96 -3.15 35.76 0.81
C ASP A 96 -3.88 36.92 0.12
N HIS A 97 -4.87 36.65 -0.73
CA HIS A 97 -5.61 37.68 -1.47
C HIS A 97 -6.85 38.22 -0.72
N LEU A 98 -7.26 37.56 0.38
CA LEU A 98 -8.38 38.00 1.23
C LEU A 98 -7.97 38.89 2.43
N GLN A 99 -6.67 39.08 2.70
CA GLN A 99 -6.19 39.98 3.77
C GLN A 99 -5.64 41.33 3.29
N ARG A 100 -5.64 41.63 1.98
CA ARG A 100 -5.06 42.87 1.43
C ARG A 100 -6.02 43.75 0.62
N SER A 101 -7.32 43.60 0.82
CA SER A 101 -8.34 44.50 0.26
C SER A 101 -9.39 44.84 1.32
N ASN A 102 -8.99 45.66 2.31
CA ASN A 102 -9.89 46.52 3.08
C ASN A 102 -9.03 47.56 3.81
N SER A 103 -8.55 48.54 3.04
CA SER A 103 -8.02 49.79 3.57
C SER A 103 -8.57 50.90 2.69
N VAL A 104 -9.10 51.93 3.36
CA VAL A 104 -9.71 53.16 2.85
C VAL A 104 -11.22 53.06 2.58
N ASP A 105 -12.06 53.33 3.59
CA ASP A 105 -12.73 54.63 3.72
C ASP A 105 -13.48 54.82 5.05
N GLU A 106 -13.78 56.08 5.34
CA GLU A 106 -13.91 56.76 6.63
C GLU A 106 -15.20 56.58 7.48
N LYS A 107 -15.00 56.80 8.80
CA LYS A 107 -15.83 57.51 9.81
C LYS A 107 -17.23 56.98 10.19
N ILE A 108 -17.43 56.74 11.49
CA ILE A 108 -18.19 57.62 12.44
C ILE A 108 -18.09 57.05 13.87
N GLU A 109 -18.01 57.98 14.83
CA GLU A 109 -17.82 57.89 16.27
C GLU A 109 -18.97 57.30 17.11
N GLU A 110 -18.60 56.99 18.37
CA GLU A 110 -19.36 57.12 19.63
C GLU A 110 -20.33 56.00 20.12
N GLN A 111 -19.82 55.28 21.14
CA GLN A 111 -20.32 55.26 22.53
C GLN A 111 -21.66 54.53 22.87
N LEU A 112 -21.57 53.49 23.72
CA LEU A 112 -22.21 53.39 25.07
C LEU A 112 -22.45 51.92 25.52
N VAL A 113 -21.84 51.57 26.66
CA VAL A 113 -22.44 51.00 27.89
C VAL A 113 -23.11 49.60 27.88
N ALA A 114 -22.40 48.69 28.57
CA ALA A 114 -22.79 47.77 29.66
C ALA A 114 -23.70 46.54 29.46
N ASP A 115 -23.22 45.48 30.13
CA ASP A 115 -23.91 44.41 30.86
C ASP A 115 -24.90 43.49 30.14
N GLU A 116 -24.55 42.20 30.04
CA GLU A 116 -25.26 41.16 30.81
C GLU A 116 -24.53 39.80 30.83
N LYS A 117 -23.98 39.49 32.02
CA LYS A 117 -24.30 38.32 32.85
C LYS A 117 -24.20 36.90 32.23
N LEU A 118 -23.11 36.23 32.63
CA LEU A 118 -22.87 34.79 32.49
C LEU A 118 -23.14 34.09 33.84
N GLU A 119 -24.02 33.08 33.85
CA GLU A 119 -24.19 31.94 34.79
C GLU A 119 -25.50 31.24 34.36
N LYS A 120 -25.68 29.91 34.20
CA LYS A 120 -25.07 28.70 34.78
C LYS A 120 -25.58 27.46 33.99
N ILE A 121 -24.70 26.44 33.87
CA ILE A 121 -24.90 24.98 34.08
C ILE A 121 -25.87 24.21 33.14
N THR A 122 -25.34 23.21 32.40
CA THR A 122 -25.43 21.77 32.75
C THR A 122 -24.57 20.91 31.81
N ASP A 123 -23.96 19.90 32.40
CA ASP A 123 -23.15 18.82 31.84
C ASP A 123 -23.95 17.92 30.87
N ASP A 124 -23.32 17.39 29.83
CA ASP A 124 -23.04 15.93 29.70
C ASP A 124 -22.34 15.59 28.37
N ASP A 125 -21.54 14.53 28.46
CA ASP A 125 -20.62 13.93 27.51
C ASP A 125 -21.15 13.63 26.10
N ASP A 126 -20.33 13.86 25.06
CA ASP A 126 -20.02 12.80 24.10
C ASP A 126 -18.75 13.12 23.28
N ALA A 127 -17.75 12.24 23.40
CA ALA A 127 -16.48 12.34 22.70
C ALA A 127 -16.61 11.79 21.27
N LYS A 128 -16.46 12.66 20.26
CA LYS A 128 -16.10 12.28 18.89
C LYS A 128 -14.82 13.02 18.48
N HIS A 129 -13.68 12.36 18.64
CA HIS A 129 -12.47 12.73 17.92
C HIS A 129 -12.50 12.09 16.54
N THR A 130 -12.79 12.91 15.52
CA THR A 130 -12.48 12.64 14.12
C THR A 130 -10.98 12.80 13.92
N GLU A 131 -10.37 11.73 13.40
CA GLU A 131 -8.96 11.61 13.09
C GLU A 131 -8.52 12.60 12.02
N THR A 132 -7.38 13.23 12.29
CA THR A 132 -6.62 14.10 11.38
C THR A 132 -5.91 13.26 10.33
N SER A 133 -5.91 13.76 9.09
CA SER A 133 -5.42 13.16 7.83
C SER A 133 -4.06 12.45 7.86
N PRO A 134 -3.84 11.42 7.02
CA PRO A 134 -2.54 10.80 6.83
C PRO A 134 -1.65 11.58 5.85
N ILE A 135 -0.36 11.49 6.13
CA ILE A 135 0.76 12.19 5.51
C ILE A 135 1.09 11.59 4.14
N ARG A 136 1.21 12.51 3.18
CA ARG A 136 1.65 12.40 1.78
C ARG A 136 2.94 11.58 1.63
N THR A 137 2.85 10.44 0.93
CA THR A 137 3.99 9.62 0.50
C THR A 137 4.33 10.05 -0.93
N GLN A 138 5.47 10.70 -1.17
CA GLN A 138 5.88 11.07 -2.53
C GLN A 138 6.70 9.94 -3.16
N LEU A 139 6.21 9.45 -4.31
CA LEU A 139 6.89 8.48 -5.17
C LEU A 139 8.09 9.11 -5.90
N SER A 140 9.12 8.28 -6.08
CA SER A 140 10.39 8.60 -6.72
C SER A 140 10.36 8.15 -8.19
N THR A 141 10.27 9.10 -9.12
CA THR A 141 10.42 8.85 -10.56
C THR A 141 11.90 8.64 -10.92
N VAL A 142 12.24 7.51 -11.56
CA VAL A 142 13.58 7.18 -12.05
C VAL A 142 13.71 7.71 -13.47
N GLN A 143 14.52 8.74 -13.70
CA GLN A 143 14.86 9.19 -15.04
C GLN A 143 16.26 8.71 -15.44
N TYR A 144 16.36 8.03 -16.58
CA TYR A 144 17.62 7.79 -17.28
C TYR A 144 17.97 9.01 -18.12
N SER A 145 19.03 9.74 -17.74
CA SER A 145 19.48 10.91 -18.47
C SER A 145 20.20 10.52 -19.76
N LYS A 146 19.59 10.88 -20.88
CA LYS A 146 20.19 10.98 -22.22
C LYS A 146 21.28 12.07 -22.20
N SER A 147 22.45 11.74 -22.77
CA SER A 147 23.58 12.65 -22.93
C SER A 147 23.23 13.77 -23.91
N GLU A 148 23.33 15.03 -23.48
CA GLU A 148 23.54 16.17 -24.39
C GLU A 148 24.14 17.40 -23.68
N GLN A 149 25.06 18.00 -24.42
CA GLN A 149 25.96 19.16 -24.20
C GLN A 149 25.54 20.32 -23.28
N MET A 150 26.57 20.77 -22.54
CA MET A 150 26.90 22.11 -22.02
C MET A 150 25.95 23.28 -22.34
N PRO A 151 25.74 24.13 -21.32
CA PRO A 151 25.94 25.56 -21.49
C PRO A 151 26.94 26.11 -20.46
N SER A 152 27.97 26.77 -20.97
CA SER A 152 28.81 27.69 -20.21
C SER A 152 28.05 28.99 -19.95
N THR A 153 28.03 29.48 -18.71
CA THR A 153 28.23 30.91 -18.35
C THR A 153 28.16 31.11 -16.83
N SER A 154 29.30 31.54 -16.25
CA SER A 154 29.49 32.61 -15.24
C SER A 154 28.29 33.06 -14.38
N SER A 155 28.36 33.32 -13.07
CA SER A 155 29.47 33.77 -12.22
C SER A 155 28.97 33.92 -10.77
N SER A 156 29.78 33.56 -9.77
CA SER A 156 29.74 34.20 -8.45
C SER A 156 31.15 34.24 -7.86
N SER A 157 31.69 35.46 -7.80
CA SER A 157 33.07 35.76 -7.44
C SER A 157 33.35 35.48 -5.96
N LYS A 158 34.13 34.44 -5.67
CA LYS A 158 34.98 34.35 -4.48
C LYS A 158 36.44 34.39 -4.93
N LYS A 159 37.28 35.12 -4.20
CA LYS A 159 38.70 35.35 -4.49
C LYS A 159 39.41 34.03 -4.83
N ILE A 160 39.89 33.90 -6.07
CA ILE A 160 40.69 32.76 -6.51
C ILE A 160 42.11 32.97 -5.96
N VAL A 161 42.46 32.20 -4.94
CA VAL A 161 43.86 31.88 -4.65
C VAL A 161 44.27 30.87 -5.72
N ASP A 162 45.34 31.12 -6.47
CA ASP A 162 45.93 30.14 -7.40
C ASP A 162 46.48 28.97 -6.58
N LEU A 163 45.59 28.03 -6.23
CA LEU A 163 45.93 26.79 -5.55
C LEU A 163 46.51 25.82 -6.57
N SER A 164 47.53 25.06 -6.17
CA SER A 164 48.08 23.97 -6.99
C SER A 164 46.97 22.97 -7.37
N PRO A 165 46.99 22.33 -8.55
CA PRO A 165 46.03 21.28 -8.92
C PRO A 165 45.87 20.19 -7.84
N LEU A 166 46.96 19.86 -7.12
CA LEU A 166 46.93 18.97 -5.96
C LEU A 166 46.10 19.54 -4.80
N GLU A 167 46.32 20.82 -4.45
CA GLU A 167 45.61 21.47 -3.35
C GLU A 167 44.13 21.67 -3.68
N GLN A 168 43.78 21.90 -4.95
CA GLN A 168 42.39 21.95 -5.40
C GLN A 168 41.70 20.59 -5.21
N PHE A 169 42.36 19.50 -5.60
CA PHE A 169 41.83 18.16 -5.39
C PHE A 169 41.67 17.80 -3.91
N ILE A 170 42.69 18.06 -3.09
CA ILE A 170 42.60 17.82 -1.63
C ILE A 170 41.45 18.61 -1.02
N ASN A 171 41.29 19.89 -1.39
CA ASN A 171 40.16 20.70 -0.93
C ASN A 171 38.81 20.15 -1.39
N HIS A 172 38.71 19.60 -2.60
CA HIS A 172 37.47 18.96 -3.07
C HIS A 172 37.19 17.66 -2.31
N VAL A 173 38.20 16.85 -2.02
CA VAL A 173 38.05 15.66 -1.17
C VAL A 173 37.56 16.06 0.23
N ASP A 174 38.13 17.11 0.82
CA ASP A 174 37.70 17.65 2.10
C ASP A 174 36.26 18.15 2.07
N ASP A 175 35.85 18.89 1.04
CA ASP A 175 34.47 19.41 0.92
C ASP A 175 33.44 18.27 0.75
N VAL A 176 33.84 17.17 0.09
CA VAL A 176 33.02 15.96 0.02
C VAL A 176 33.00 15.24 1.37
N MET A 177 34.14 15.11 2.05
CA MET A 177 34.24 14.53 3.41
C MET A 177 33.40 15.27 4.44
N ASP A 178 33.47 16.60 4.45
CA ASP A 178 32.63 17.46 5.30
C ASP A 178 31.14 17.25 4.99
N GLY A 179 30.82 17.05 3.72
CA GLY A 179 29.49 16.65 3.27
C GLY A 179 29.04 15.27 3.76
N LEU A 180 29.97 14.40 4.18
CA LEU A 180 29.73 13.07 4.74
C LEU A 180 29.82 13.01 6.26
N SER A 181 30.31 14.05 6.94
CA SER A 181 30.51 14.05 8.40
C SER A 181 29.27 13.62 9.18
N LYS A 182 28.08 14.10 8.78
CA LYS A 182 26.81 13.68 9.41
C LYS A 182 26.50 12.19 9.23
N LEU A 183 26.85 11.61 8.07
CA LEU A 183 26.69 10.18 7.80
C LEU A 183 27.73 9.35 8.55
N SER A 184 28.97 9.84 8.66
CA SER A 184 30.02 9.20 9.45
C SER A 184 29.68 9.17 10.94
N GLU A 185 29.25 10.31 11.50
CA GLU A 185 28.79 10.42 12.89
C GLU A 185 27.60 9.49 13.18
N TRP A 186 26.64 9.43 12.25
CA TRP A 186 25.51 8.51 12.34
C TRP A 186 26.00 7.04 12.32
N THR A 187 26.92 6.69 11.43
CA THR A 187 27.48 5.34 11.30
C THR A 187 28.14 4.85 12.60
N ILE A 188 28.75 5.78 13.35
CA ILE A 188 29.39 5.50 14.65
C ILE A 188 28.37 5.43 15.78
N SER A 189 27.37 6.33 15.79
CA SER A 189 26.40 6.47 16.88
C SER A 189 25.19 5.53 16.75
N PHE A 190 24.92 5.00 15.56
CA PHE A 190 23.76 4.14 15.30
C PHE A 190 23.90 2.78 16.01
N GLN A 191 23.00 2.52 16.95
CA GLN A 191 22.94 1.26 17.71
C GLN A 191 21.88 0.32 17.15
N SER A 192 22.20 -0.97 17.12
CA SER A 192 21.37 -2.04 16.51
C SER A 192 20.22 -2.53 17.40
N GLU A 193 19.82 -1.79 18.45
CA GLU A 193 18.70 -2.17 19.29
C GLU A 193 17.36 -1.78 18.64
N TRP A 194 16.84 -2.69 17.83
CA TRP A 194 15.56 -2.57 17.15
C TRP A 194 14.55 -3.62 17.61
N ASN A 195 13.27 -3.22 17.67
CA ASN A 195 12.13 -4.01 18.14
C ASN A 195 10.90 -3.80 17.22
N ALA A 196 9.82 -4.53 17.46
CA ALA A 196 8.64 -4.50 16.58
C ALA A 196 8.02 -3.11 16.40
N ASP A 197 8.13 -2.24 17.41
CA ASP A 197 7.51 -0.92 17.39
C ASP A 197 8.35 0.10 16.61
N ASN A 198 9.68 -0.01 16.68
CA ASN A 198 10.59 0.96 16.08
C ASN A 198 11.16 0.53 14.72
N VAL A 199 11.00 -0.72 14.29
CA VAL A 199 11.63 -1.24 13.07
C VAL A 199 11.19 -0.53 11.80
N ARG A 200 9.91 -0.16 11.69
CA ARG A 200 9.44 0.65 10.55
C ARG A 200 10.13 2.01 10.50
N GLU A 201 10.35 2.64 11.65
CA GLU A 201 11.03 3.93 11.73
C GLU A 201 12.53 3.81 11.46
N MET A 202 13.15 2.71 11.93
CA MET A 202 14.55 2.41 11.63
C MET A 202 14.77 2.13 10.14
N VAL A 203 13.82 1.44 9.47
CA VAL A 203 13.85 1.24 8.01
C VAL A 203 13.78 2.58 7.29
N ARG A 204 12.86 3.47 7.66
CA ARG A 204 12.78 4.82 7.05
C ARG A 204 14.05 5.62 7.26
N THR A 205 14.62 5.56 8.46
CA THR A 205 15.88 6.24 8.79
C THR A 205 17.01 5.72 7.89
N CYS A 206 17.18 4.41 7.78
CA CYS A 206 18.20 3.80 6.92
C CYS A 206 17.97 4.12 5.44
N GLN A 207 16.72 4.12 4.96
CA GLN A 207 16.39 4.50 3.59
C GLN A 207 16.72 5.98 3.31
N THR A 208 16.47 6.87 4.28
CA THR A 208 16.86 8.28 4.19
C THR A 208 18.38 8.40 4.07
N LYS A 209 19.14 7.65 4.88
CA LYS A 209 20.61 7.64 4.80
C LYS A 209 21.14 7.03 3.51
N LEU A 210 20.49 6.01 2.97
CA LEU A 210 20.80 5.45 1.66
C LEU A 210 20.59 6.49 0.54
N LYS A 211 19.52 7.30 0.64
CA LYS A 211 19.28 8.39 -0.31
C LYS A 211 20.36 9.46 -0.21
N GLU A 212 20.75 9.86 0.99
CA GLU A 212 21.87 10.79 1.22
C GLU A 212 23.18 10.26 0.58
N ILE A 213 23.50 8.97 0.73
CA ILE A 213 24.64 8.34 0.02
C ILE A 213 24.50 8.50 -1.50
N LYS A 214 23.35 8.12 -2.07
CA LYS A 214 23.14 8.18 -3.53
C LYS A 214 23.31 9.59 -4.10
N GLU A 215 22.84 10.61 -3.37
CA GLU A 215 23.04 12.00 -3.76
C GLU A 215 24.53 12.38 -3.81
N LYS A 216 25.33 11.87 -2.87
CA LYS A 216 26.78 12.11 -2.79
C LYS A 216 27.59 11.28 -3.78
N GLU A 217 27.08 10.16 -4.26
CA GLU A 217 27.77 9.25 -5.21
C GLU A 217 28.25 9.98 -6.49
N SER A 218 27.46 10.94 -6.99
CA SER A 218 27.84 11.76 -8.14
C SER A 218 29.12 12.60 -7.89
N ARG A 219 29.29 13.11 -6.67
CA ARG A 219 30.48 13.86 -6.26
C ARG A 219 31.69 12.95 -6.08
N VAL A 220 31.49 11.72 -5.60
CA VAL A 220 32.57 10.73 -5.51
C VAL A 220 33.11 10.38 -6.91
N LYS A 221 32.22 10.15 -7.88
CA LYS A 221 32.61 9.92 -9.28
C LYS A 221 33.34 11.11 -9.90
N GLN A 222 32.98 12.33 -9.47
CA GLN A 222 33.71 13.53 -9.88
C GLN A 222 35.14 13.53 -9.31
N LEU A 223 35.34 13.19 -8.03
CA LEU A 223 36.68 13.05 -7.44
C LEU A 223 37.53 11.98 -8.15
N GLU A 224 36.94 10.83 -8.51
CA GLU A 224 37.64 9.80 -9.31
C GLU A 224 38.13 10.38 -10.65
N THR A 225 37.29 11.18 -11.31
CA THR A 225 37.63 11.83 -12.58
C THR A 225 38.72 12.88 -12.40
N GLU A 226 38.68 13.66 -11.32
CA GLU A 226 39.71 14.65 -10.99
C GLU A 226 41.05 13.99 -10.67
N LEU A 227 41.04 12.85 -9.96
CA LEU A 227 42.25 12.07 -9.70
C LEU A 227 42.87 11.54 -11.00
N GLU A 228 42.05 11.07 -11.94
CA GLU A 228 42.55 10.67 -13.28
C GLU A 228 43.09 11.87 -14.07
N GLN A 229 42.45 13.03 -13.98
CA GLN A 229 42.97 14.25 -14.60
C GLN A 229 44.33 14.64 -14.01
N LEU A 230 44.51 14.54 -12.68
CA LEU A 230 45.79 14.75 -12.02
C LEU A 230 46.86 13.78 -12.52
N LYS A 231 46.52 12.49 -12.69
CA LYS A 231 47.43 11.49 -13.27
C LYS A 231 47.89 11.86 -14.68
N THR A 232 47.02 12.51 -15.47
CA THR A 232 47.38 12.99 -16.82
C THR A 232 48.09 14.35 -16.85
N ALA A 233 48.06 15.11 -15.76
CA ALA A 233 48.52 16.51 -15.71
C ALA A 233 50.04 16.70 -15.52
N ASN A 234 50.85 15.65 -15.65
CA ASN A 234 52.31 15.72 -15.59
C ASN A 234 52.86 16.31 -14.25
N ILE A 235 52.17 15.99 -13.15
CA ILE A 235 52.53 16.38 -11.77
C ILE A 235 53.68 15.51 -11.27
N SER A 236 54.39 15.96 -10.21
CA SER A 236 55.42 15.16 -9.54
C SER A 236 54.84 13.85 -9.01
N ASP A 237 55.61 12.76 -9.10
CA ASP A 237 55.24 11.45 -8.55
C ASP A 237 54.95 11.52 -7.05
N GLU A 238 55.63 12.40 -6.32
CA GLU A 238 55.41 12.64 -4.88
C GLU A 238 54.03 13.26 -4.60
N ASP A 239 53.61 14.22 -5.44
CA ASP A 239 52.30 14.90 -5.32
C ASP A 239 51.16 13.95 -5.70
N LEU A 240 51.39 13.11 -6.72
CA LEU A 240 50.44 12.10 -7.16
C LEU A 240 50.26 10.98 -6.12
N SER A 241 51.35 10.54 -5.48
CA SER A 241 51.26 9.60 -4.35
C SER A 241 50.43 10.20 -3.21
N ARG A 242 50.65 11.47 -2.87
CA ARG A 242 49.90 12.16 -1.83
C ARG A 242 48.40 12.29 -2.15
N ALA A 243 48.05 12.60 -3.41
CA ALA A 243 46.66 12.63 -3.85
C ALA A 243 45.99 11.25 -3.75
N ASN A 244 46.70 10.19 -4.13
CA ASN A 244 46.21 8.82 -4.01
C ASN A 244 45.98 8.44 -2.54
N ASP A 245 46.95 8.67 -1.65
CA ASP A 245 46.81 8.34 -0.22
C ASP A 245 45.58 9.04 0.39
N TYR A 246 45.37 10.31 0.05
CA TYR A 246 44.22 11.08 0.53
C TYR A 246 42.88 10.55 -0.01
N PHE A 247 42.86 10.14 -1.27
CA PHE A 247 41.69 9.54 -1.89
C PHE A 247 41.41 8.12 -1.37
N GLU A 248 42.44 7.35 -1.00
CA GLU A 248 42.29 6.04 -0.36
C GLU A 248 41.66 6.17 1.03
N ASP A 249 42.12 7.12 1.86
CA ASP A 249 41.54 7.41 3.17
C ASP A 249 40.04 7.78 3.04
N PHE A 250 39.73 8.66 2.08
CA PHE A 250 38.35 9.01 1.71
C PHE A 250 37.54 7.77 1.32
N THR A 251 38.08 6.93 0.43
CA THR A 251 37.40 5.75 -0.11
C THR A 251 37.12 4.71 0.98
N HIS A 252 38.05 4.56 1.92
CA HIS A 252 37.87 3.68 3.06
C HIS A 252 36.70 4.14 3.95
N GLU A 253 36.62 5.43 4.27
CA GLU A 253 35.54 5.98 5.07
C GLU A 253 34.19 5.93 4.34
N TRP A 254 34.16 6.27 3.05
CA TRP A 254 32.98 6.11 2.21
C TRP A 254 32.47 4.66 2.20
N SER A 255 33.37 3.70 1.98
CA SER A 255 33.04 2.27 1.97
C SER A 255 32.50 1.78 3.31
N ARG A 256 33.06 2.28 4.42
CA ARG A 256 32.60 1.97 5.78
C ARG A 256 31.16 2.42 6.01
N ILE A 257 30.83 3.65 5.60
CA ILE A 257 29.47 4.22 5.69
C ILE A 257 28.48 3.39 4.86
N VAL A 258 28.81 3.16 3.58
CA VAL A 258 27.95 2.41 2.64
C VAL A 258 27.69 0.99 3.13
N SER A 259 28.74 0.29 3.58
CA SER A 259 28.62 -1.09 4.08
C SER A 259 27.75 -1.15 5.31
N LYS A 260 27.98 -0.26 6.30
CA LYS A 260 27.19 -0.23 7.52
C LYS A 260 25.70 0.02 7.25
N ILE A 261 25.37 0.98 6.38
CA ILE A 261 23.96 1.28 6.03
C ILE A 261 23.32 0.08 5.33
N SER A 262 24.04 -0.55 4.39
CA SER A 262 23.54 -1.70 3.64
C SER A 262 23.31 -2.92 4.54
N ASP A 263 24.27 -3.27 5.39
CA ASP A 263 24.16 -4.38 6.34
C ASP A 263 23.02 -4.17 7.34
N THR A 264 22.86 -2.92 7.78
CA THR A 264 21.80 -2.51 8.69
C THR A 264 20.43 -2.66 8.04
N LEU A 265 20.29 -2.20 6.78
CA LEU A 265 19.04 -2.29 6.03
C LEU A 265 18.68 -3.75 5.71
N ASN A 266 19.66 -4.59 5.36
CA ASN A 266 19.46 -6.02 5.12
C ASN A 266 19.01 -6.74 6.39
N SER A 267 19.62 -6.42 7.53
CA SER A 267 19.24 -6.97 8.83
C SER A 267 17.81 -6.56 9.21
N LEU A 268 17.46 -5.29 9.03
CA LEU A 268 16.10 -4.78 9.24
C LEU A 268 15.07 -5.43 8.32
N SER A 269 15.39 -5.58 7.04
CA SER A 269 14.51 -6.20 6.06
C SER A 269 14.22 -7.66 6.44
N THR A 270 15.25 -8.39 6.86
CA THR A 270 15.11 -9.76 7.36
C THR A 270 14.23 -9.81 8.60
N TYR A 271 14.50 -8.95 9.59
CA TYR A 271 13.70 -8.90 10.81
C TYR A 271 12.23 -8.51 10.55
N ASN A 272 11.99 -7.51 9.70
CA ASN A 272 10.64 -7.09 9.32
C ASN A 272 9.87 -8.22 8.62
N ARG A 273 10.54 -8.99 7.76
CA ARG A 273 9.96 -10.19 7.14
C ARG A 273 9.58 -11.23 8.19
N THR A 274 10.44 -11.49 9.18
CA THR A 274 10.12 -12.46 10.24
C THR A 274 8.93 -12.03 11.11
N LEU A 275 8.78 -10.72 11.36
CA LEU A 275 7.61 -10.18 12.06
C LEU A 275 6.34 -10.39 11.23
N GLN A 276 6.38 -10.02 9.94
CA GLN A 276 5.25 -10.21 9.04
C GLN A 276 4.86 -11.68 8.89
N GLU A 277 5.83 -12.59 8.80
CA GLU A 277 5.61 -14.04 8.79
C GLU A 277 4.96 -14.50 10.11
N LYS A 278 5.38 -13.97 11.27
CA LYS A 278 4.76 -14.30 12.56
C LYS A 278 3.30 -13.81 12.65
N ASP A 279 3.03 -12.59 12.20
CA ASP A 279 1.69 -12.00 12.24
C ASP A 279 0.74 -12.74 11.30
N THR A 280 1.19 -13.03 10.08
CA THR A 280 0.39 -13.80 9.10
C THR A 280 0.15 -15.24 9.55
N ASN A 281 1.14 -15.92 10.14
CA ASN A 281 0.95 -17.24 10.75
C ASN A 281 -0.07 -17.21 11.91
N SER A 282 -0.08 -16.15 12.72
CA SER A 282 -1.08 -15.98 13.78
C SER A 282 -2.50 -15.85 13.22
N ILE A 283 -2.66 -15.15 12.09
CA ILE A 283 -3.96 -15.02 11.41
C ILE A 283 -4.39 -16.37 10.83
N ILE A 284 -3.47 -17.13 10.23
CA ILE A 284 -3.75 -18.49 9.71
C ILE A 284 -4.27 -19.40 10.82
N ALA A 285 -3.56 -19.46 11.95
CA ALA A 285 -3.98 -20.28 13.09
C ALA A 285 -5.38 -19.88 13.59
N HIS A 286 -5.63 -18.57 13.71
CA HIS A 286 -6.93 -18.06 14.13
C HIS A 286 -8.06 -18.43 13.15
N LEU A 287 -7.81 -18.33 11.84
CA LEU A 287 -8.78 -18.72 10.82
C LEU A 287 -9.03 -20.23 10.79
N ASP A 288 -8.00 -21.04 10.99
CA ASP A 288 -8.15 -22.50 11.03
C ASP A 288 -8.98 -22.94 12.25
N ASP A 289 -8.72 -22.34 13.42
CA ASP A 289 -9.50 -22.55 14.65
C ASP A 289 -10.97 -22.12 14.44
N PHE A 290 -11.19 -20.95 13.82
CA PHE A 290 -12.53 -20.45 13.50
C PHE A 290 -13.27 -21.41 12.55
N LEU A 291 -12.64 -21.85 11.47
CA LEU A 291 -13.26 -22.75 10.48
C LEU A 291 -13.55 -24.13 11.07
N THR A 292 -12.68 -24.63 11.93
CA THR A 292 -12.90 -25.88 12.68
C THR A 292 -14.10 -25.73 13.63
N SER A 293 -14.18 -24.61 14.35
CA SER A 293 -15.34 -24.29 15.19
C SER A 293 -16.63 -24.15 14.37
N ALA A 294 -16.57 -23.49 13.22
CA ALA A 294 -17.69 -23.34 12.30
C ALA A 294 -18.21 -24.69 11.79
N ALA A 295 -17.32 -25.61 11.42
CA ALA A 295 -17.68 -26.98 11.03
C ALA A 295 -18.43 -27.71 12.15
N ASN A 296 -17.93 -27.63 13.39
CA ASN A 296 -18.59 -28.23 14.56
C ASN A 296 -19.96 -27.58 14.85
N ILE A 297 -20.09 -26.26 14.67
CA ILE A 297 -21.38 -25.56 14.80
C ILE A 297 -22.36 -26.09 13.76
N MET A 298 -21.95 -26.30 12.51
CA MET A 298 -22.82 -26.84 11.47
C MET A 298 -23.27 -28.27 11.78
N GLU A 299 -22.36 -29.13 12.25
CA GLU A 299 -22.70 -30.51 12.64
C GLU A 299 -23.73 -30.54 13.78
N THR A 300 -23.55 -29.68 14.78
CA THR A 300 -24.47 -29.58 15.93
C THR A 300 -25.78 -28.87 15.58
N CYS A 301 -25.80 -27.97 14.60
CA CYS A 301 -26.99 -27.25 14.15
C CYS A 301 -28.10 -28.18 13.67
N ILE A 302 -27.77 -29.39 13.19
CA ILE A 302 -28.78 -30.37 12.75
C ILE A 302 -29.68 -30.80 13.93
N GLN A 303 -29.16 -30.81 15.16
CA GLN A 303 -29.89 -31.25 16.34
C GLN A 303 -30.61 -30.12 17.08
N THR A 304 -30.36 -28.86 16.70
CA THR A 304 -31.01 -27.72 17.36
C THR A 304 -32.40 -27.43 16.80
N PRO A 305 -33.33 -26.89 17.62
CA PRO A 305 -34.62 -26.39 17.17
C PRO A 305 -34.47 -25.38 16.04
N PHE A 306 -35.51 -25.28 15.23
CA PHE A 306 -35.50 -24.53 13.99
C PHE A 306 -35.14 -23.05 14.19
N GLU A 307 -35.82 -22.35 15.10
CA GLU A 307 -35.64 -20.90 15.29
C GLU A 307 -34.21 -20.58 15.76
N GLU A 308 -33.62 -21.49 16.55
CA GLU A 308 -32.26 -21.35 17.03
C GLU A 308 -31.23 -21.66 15.94
N ARG A 309 -31.50 -22.68 15.12
CA ARG A 309 -30.67 -23.05 13.95
C ARG A 309 -30.55 -21.91 12.95
N GLU A 310 -31.67 -21.28 12.59
CA GLU A 310 -31.68 -20.15 11.65
C GLU A 310 -30.84 -18.98 12.17
N LYS A 311 -30.98 -18.64 13.45
CA LYS A 311 -30.19 -17.59 14.10
C LYS A 311 -28.70 -17.91 14.11
N ARG A 312 -28.32 -19.14 14.47
CA ARG A 312 -26.92 -19.60 14.47
C ARG A 312 -26.30 -19.56 13.07
N LEU A 313 -27.00 -20.03 12.04
CA LEU A 313 -26.53 -19.98 10.66
C LEU A 313 -26.39 -18.55 10.14
N LYS A 314 -27.28 -17.62 10.55
CA LYS A 314 -27.16 -16.20 10.20
C LYS A 314 -25.95 -15.54 10.84
N ASN A 315 -25.68 -15.83 12.11
CA ASN A 315 -24.48 -15.32 12.80
C ASN A 315 -23.21 -15.88 12.17
N LEU A 316 -23.16 -17.19 11.91
CA LEU A 316 -22.00 -17.83 11.29
C LEU A 316 -21.66 -17.23 9.91
N GLN A 317 -22.67 -16.96 9.08
CA GLN A 317 -22.45 -16.29 7.79
C GLN A 317 -21.92 -14.86 7.94
N ALA A 318 -22.37 -14.10 8.95
CA ALA A 318 -21.85 -12.77 9.20
C ALA A 318 -20.37 -12.82 9.62
N GLU A 319 -19.99 -13.79 10.45
CA GLU A 319 -18.60 -14.01 10.86
C GLU A 319 -17.72 -14.47 9.68
N ILE A 320 -18.18 -15.40 8.86
CA ILE A 320 -17.51 -15.82 7.61
C ILE A 320 -17.23 -14.62 6.69
N LEU A 321 -18.22 -13.75 6.48
CA LEU A 321 -18.05 -12.54 5.68
C LEU A 321 -17.03 -11.58 6.30
N SER A 322 -17.03 -11.45 7.64
CA SER A 322 -16.01 -10.64 8.34
C SER A 322 -14.60 -11.18 8.10
N HIS A 323 -14.42 -12.51 8.18
CA HIS A 323 -13.13 -13.18 8.02
C HIS A 323 -12.66 -13.29 6.57
N SER A 324 -13.52 -13.04 5.57
CA SER A 324 -13.13 -12.99 4.16
C SER A 324 -12.03 -11.97 3.87
N LYS A 325 -12.04 -10.82 4.56
CA LYS A 325 -11.00 -9.79 4.43
C LYS A 325 -9.63 -10.28 4.92
N SER A 326 -9.62 -11.05 6.01
CA SER A 326 -8.39 -11.65 6.54
C SER A 326 -7.80 -12.68 5.57
N LEU A 327 -8.66 -13.43 4.87
CA LEU A 327 -8.24 -14.36 3.82
C LEU A 327 -7.61 -13.61 2.64
N THR A 328 -8.25 -12.55 2.14
CA THR A 328 -7.69 -11.71 1.06
C THR A 328 -6.36 -11.08 1.45
N PHE A 329 -6.22 -10.65 2.70
CA PHE A 329 -4.94 -10.16 3.22
C PHE A 329 -3.85 -11.24 3.17
N LEU A 330 -4.16 -12.48 3.58
CA LEU A 330 -3.21 -13.60 3.53
C LEU A 330 -2.85 -14.00 2.09
N GLU A 331 -3.81 -13.98 1.16
CA GLU A 331 -3.56 -14.25 -0.26
C GLU A 331 -2.50 -13.32 -0.84
N GLN A 332 -2.48 -12.05 -0.42
CA GLN A 332 -1.51 -11.07 -0.88
C GLN A 332 -0.18 -11.16 -0.12
N ASN A 333 -0.21 -11.41 1.19
CA ASN A 333 0.93 -11.16 2.07
C ASN A 333 1.64 -12.42 2.61
N HIS A 334 1.03 -13.60 2.51
CA HIS A 334 1.64 -14.84 3.01
C HIS A 334 2.53 -15.51 1.96
N SER A 335 3.65 -16.10 2.40
CA SER A 335 4.64 -16.74 1.53
C SER A 335 4.22 -18.15 1.10
N ASP A 336 3.62 -18.93 2.00
CA ASP A 336 3.06 -20.24 1.68
C ASP A 336 1.64 -20.08 1.14
N LYS A 337 1.51 -20.20 -0.19
CA LYS A 337 0.23 -20.12 -0.89
C LYS A 337 -0.63 -21.37 -0.73
N GLU A 338 -0.01 -22.51 -0.40
CA GLU A 338 -0.74 -23.78 -0.26
C GLU A 338 -1.65 -23.75 0.98
N SER A 339 -1.12 -23.32 2.14
CA SER A 339 -1.93 -23.18 3.36
C SER A 339 -3.08 -22.18 3.19
N VAL A 340 -2.86 -21.09 2.46
CA VAL A 340 -3.92 -20.10 2.16
C VAL A 340 -5.01 -20.69 1.27
N GLU A 341 -4.64 -21.44 0.23
CA GLU A 341 -5.61 -22.14 -0.62
C GLU A 341 -6.38 -23.23 0.14
N GLN A 342 -5.73 -23.92 1.10
CA GLN A 342 -6.42 -24.86 1.98
C GLN A 342 -7.45 -24.16 2.89
N LEU A 343 -7.09 -23.02 3.49
CA LEU A 343 -8.03 -22.21 4.29
C LEU A 343 -9.20 -21.69 3.43
N LYS A 344 -8.91 -21.28 2.20
CA LYS A 344 -9.93 -20.84 1.23
C LYS A 344 -10.90 -21.96 0.87
N ALA A 345 -10.38 -23.15 0.59
CA ALA A 345 -11.19 -24.33 0.33
C ALA A 345 -12.10 -24.66 1.52
N LYS A 346 -11.55 -24.68 2.74
CA LYS A 346 -12.32 -24.89 3.98
C LYS A 346 -13.39 -23.80 4.17
N MET A 347 -13.06 -22.53 3.97
CA MET A 347 -14.01 -21.41 4.06
C MET A 347 -15.13 -21.55 3.03
N SER A 348 -14.83 -21.95 1.80
CA SER A 348 -15.83 -22.21 0.76
C SER A 348 -16.75 -23.36 1.16
N GLU A 349 -16.19 -24.48 1.64
CA GLU A 349 -16.97 -25.64 2.09
C GLU A 349 -17.93 -25.30 3.23
N VAL A 350 -17.44 -24.55 4.24
CA VAL A 350 -18.27 -24.08 5.35
C VAL A 350 -19.37 -23.14 4.85
N THR A 351 -19.04 -22.22 3.94
CA THR A 351 -20.01 -21.28 3.37
C THR A 351 -21.11 -22.01 2.59
N ASP A 352 -20.73 -22.98 1.76
CA ASP A 352 -21.65 -23.75 0.93
C ASP A 352 -22.54 -24.66 1.79
N THR A 353 -21.99 -25.26 2.84
CA THR A 353 -22.75 -26.09 3.78
C THR A 353 -23.72 -25.25 4.60
N ALA A 354 -23.30 -24.10 5.11
CA ALA A 354 -24.19 -23.18 5.81
C ALA A 354 -25.33 -22.65 4.90
N ARG A 355 -25.04 -22.44 3.61
CA ARG A 355 -26.06 -22.04 2.62
C ARG A 355 -27.09 -23.15 2.40
N ARG A 356 -26.65 -24.38 2.12
CA ARG A 356 -27.53 -25.54 1.95
C ARG A 356 -28.41 -25.77 3.18
N MET A 357 -27.84 -25.75 4.38
CA MET A 357 -28.62 -25.91 5.61
C MET A 357 -29.71 -24.83 5.77
N ARG A 358 -29.44 -23.59 5.37
CA ARG A 358 -30.46 -22.53 5.39
C ARG A 358 -31.55 -22.78 4.34
N GLU A 359 -31.20 -23.20 3.14
CA GLU A 359 -32.16 -23.50 2.08
C GLU A 359 -33.10 -24.64 2.51
N THR A 360 -32.55 -25.73 3.04
CA THR A 360 -33.35 -26.83 3.61
C THR A 360 -34.26 -26.35 4.73
N CYS A 361 -33.77 -25.46 5.61
CA CYS A 361 -34.60 -24.85 6.65
C CYS A 361 -35.78 -24.04 6.06
N SER A 362 -35.55 -23.26 5.02
CA SER A 362 -36.60 -22.48 4.36
C SER A 362 -37.68 -23.37 3.73
N ILE A 363 -37.27 -24.48 3.10
CA ILE A 363 -38.19 -25.46 2.52
C ILE A 363 -39.04 -26.11 3.62
N LEU A 364 -38.42 -26.53 4.73
CA LEU A 364 -39.13 -27.11 5.87
C LEU A 364 -40.19 -26.16 6.45
N LEU A 365 -39.88 -24.87 6.64
CA LEU A 365 -40.88 -23.89 7.08
C LEU A 365 -42.05 -23.76 6.12
N ARG A 366 -41.77 -23.73 4.81
CA ARG A 366 -42.81 -23.61 3.78
C ARG A 366 -43.73 -24.82 3.81
N THR A 367 -43.17 -26.02 3.92
CA THR A 367 -43.95 -27.27 4.03
C THR A 367 -44.76 -27.33 5.32
N GLU A 368 -44.19 -26.93 6.47
CA GLU A 368 -44.90 -26.87 7.74
C GLU A 368 -46.05 -25.85 7.72
N ALA A 369 -45.81 -24.66 7.17
CA ALA A 369 -46.84 -23.63 7.01
C ALA A 369 -47.99 -24.12 6.10
N TYR A 370 -47.66 -24.84 5.02
CA TYR A 370 -48.65 -25.47 4.15
C TYR A 370 -49.48 -26.53 4.89
N LEU A 371 -48.84 -27.42 5.64
CA LEU A 371 -49.51 -28.46 6.44
C LEU A 371 -50.41 -27.87 7.55
N ARG A 372 -50.00 -26.75 8.16
CA ARG A 372 -50.77 -26.07 9.22
C ARG A 372 -51.88 -25.16 8.67
N SER A 373 -51.86 -24.83 7.38
CA SER A 373 -52.90 -24.01 6.77
C SER A 373 -54.20 -24.81 6.68
N THR A 374 -55.26 -24.30 7.33
CA THR A 374 -56.59 -24.93 7.34
C THR A 374 -57.32 -24.84 6.00
N THR A 375 -56.72 -24.17 5.02
CA THR A 375 -57.14 -24.14 3.62
C THR A 375 -56.17 -24.98 2.81
N SER A 376 -56.28 -26.30 2.87
CA SER A 376 -55.68 -27.13 1.82
C SER A 376 -56.30 -26.65 0.51
N SER A 377 -55.54 -25.93 -0.32
CA SER A 377 -55.95 -25.73 -1.70
C SER A 377 -55.98 -27.12 -2.32
N ILE A 378 -57.19 -27.68 -2.43
CA ILE A 378 -57.47 -28.81 -3.31
C ILE A 378 -57.01 -28.35 -4.69
N GLY A 379 -55.80 -28.75 -5.11
CA GLY A 379 -55.27 -28.33 -6.40
C GLY A 379 -53.78 -28.55 -6.65
N ASP A 380 -52.89 -28.28 -5.70
CA ASP A 380 -51.44 -28.33 -5.97
C ASP A 380 -50.72 -29.51 -5.31
N LEU A 381 -51.29 -30.71 -5.48
CA LEU A 381 -50.66 -31.97 -5.07
C LEU A 381 -49.34 -32.21 -5.83
N GLU A 382 -49.21 -31.67 -7.04
CA GLU A 382 -47.99 -31.77 -7.85
C GLU A 382 -46.88 -30.85 -7.35
N GLY A 383 -47.19 -29.63 -6.89
CA GLY A 383 -46.24 -28.75 -6.21
C GLY A 383 -45.76 -29.36 -4.90
N LEU A 384 -46.69 -29.90 -4.09
CA LEU A 384 -46.32 -30.57 -2.83
C LEU A 384 -45.49 -31.84 -3.08
N ARG A 385 -45.83 -32.64 -4.10
CA ARG A 385 -45.04 -33.80 -4.52
C ARG A 385 -43.63 -33.39 -4.94
N ARG A 386 -43.50 -32.32 -5.73
CA ARG A 386 -42.20 -31.82 -6.19
C ARG A 386 -41.35 -31.27 -5.05
N ASP A 387 -41.96 -30.56 -4.10
CA ASP A 387 -41.29 -30.06 -2.89
C ASP A 387 -40.87 -31.24 -1.98
N LEU A 388 -41.70 -32.29 -1.86
CA LEU A 388 -41.38 -33.52 -1.12
C LEU A 388 -40.26 -34.32 -1.77
N GLU A 389 -40.29 -34.51 -3.10
CA GLU A 389 -39.23 -35.17 -3.87
C GLU A 389 -37.91 -34.38 -3.79
N SER A 390 -37.96 -33.05 -3.77
CA SER A 390 -36.78 -32.21 -3.55
C SER A 390 -36.20 -32.37 -2.14
N CYS A 391 -37.07 -32.48 -1.12
CA CYS A 391 -36.66 -32.83 0.25
C CYS A 391 -36.04 -34.22 0.34
N GLU A 392 -36.61 -35.25 -0.32
CA GLU A 392 -36.09 -36.62 -0.29
C GLU A 392 -34.71 -36.73 -0.96
N VAL A 393 -34.48 -36.00 -2.06
CA VAL A 393 -33.18 -35.97 -2.75
C VAL A 393 -32.10 -35.29 -1.87
N GLU A 394 -32.45 -34.22 -1.15
CA GLU A 394 -31.52 -33.57 -0.22
C GLU A 394 -31.27 -34.40 1.06
N TYR A 395 -32.29 -35.09 1.58
CA TYR A 395 -32.17 -35.95 2.76
C TYR A 395 -31.32 -37.20 2.49
N LEU A 396 -31.23 -37.65 1.23
CA LEU A 396 -30.36 -38.75 0.81
C LEU A 396 -28.91 -38.31 0.53
N LEU A 397 -28.66 -37.01 0.37
CA LEU A 397 -27.31 -36.43 0.19
C LEU A 397 -26.66 -36.01 1.52
N VAL A 398 -27.47 -35.82 2.56
CA VAL A 398 -26.99 -35.69 3.94
C VAL A 398 -27.07 -37.08 4.56
N ASP A 399 -25.95 -37.82 4.62
CA ASP A 399 -25.84 -39.10 5.34
C ASP A 399 -26.25 -38.90 6.81
N CYS A 400 -27.54 -39.04 7.09
CA CYS A 400 -28.13 -38.84 8.40
C CYS A 400 -28.30 -40.24 9.03
N PRO A 401 -27.56 -40.61 10.09
CA PRO A 401 -27.46 -42.00 10.55
C PRO A 401 -28.68 -42.53 11.31
N TYR A 402 -29.84 -41.88 11.20
CA TYR A 402 -31.06 -42.29 11.91
C TYR A 402 -32.21 -42.53 10.95
N THR A 403 -32.21 -43.70 10.31
CA THR A 403 -33.42 -44.34 9.80
C THR A 403 -34.42 -44.52 10.94
N LEU A 404 -35.43 -43.64 11.00
CA LEU A 404 -36.64 -43.84 11.79
C LEU A 404 -37.31 -45.14 11.33
N HIS A 405 -37.20 -46.18 12.16
CA HIS A 405 -38.03 -47.38 12.03
C HIS A 405 -39.51 -46.96 12.14
N SER A 406 -40.21 -47.04 11.01
CA SER A 406 -41.65 -46.87 10.93
C SER A 406 -42.35 -48.00 11.69
N ARG A 407 -42.68 -47.75 12.97
CA ARG A 407 -43.73 -48.50 13.66
C ARG A 407 -45.08 -48.04 13.12
N THR A 408 -45.67 -48.83 12.24
CA THR A 408 -47.09 -48.77 11.90
C THR A 408 -47.94 -49.05 13.15
N PRO A 409 -48.88 -48.18 13.57
CA PRO A 409 -49.92 -48.55 14.51
C PRO A 409 -51.14 -49.06 13.71
N SER A 410 -51.39 -50.36 13.80
CA SER A 410 -52.64 -50.99 13.36
C SER A 410 -53.75 -50.69 14.37
N LEU A 411 -54.66 -49.77 14.06
CA LEU A 411 -55.93 -49.66 14.79
C LEU A 411 -57.02 -49.13 13.85
N PHE A 412 -57.88 -50.01 13.35
CA PHE A 412 -59.34 -49.88 13.40
C PHE A 412 -59.99 -51.26 13.16
N PRO A 413 -61.01 -51.65 13.94
CA PRO A 413 -61.62 -52.98 13.89
C PRO A 413 -62.82 -53.04 12.94
N VAL A 414 -63.04 -54.20 12.33
CA VAL A 414 -64.36 -54.75 11.98
C VAL A 414 -64.43 -56.18 12.49
#